data_AF-A0AAV2MFI6-F1
#
_entry.id   AF-A0AAV2MFI6-F1
#
_cell.length_a   1.000
_cell.length_b   1.000
_cell.length_c   1.000
_cell.angle_alpha   90.00
_cell.angle_beta   90.00
_cell.angle_gamma   90.00
#
_symmetry.space_group_name_H-M   'P 1'
#
loop_
_entity.id
_entity.type
_entity.pdbx_description
1 polymer ?
#
loop_
_entity_poly.entity_id
_entity_poly.type
_entity_poly.pdbx_seq_one_letter_code
_entity_poly.pdbx_strand_id
1 'polypeptide(L)'
;MRTEASCENEGEVLHIPNITDNPCITCVCLEGKADCKQEKCPAVSEDCALVVKQTGACCERCKGCIFEGRLYKEKEEFSPEGQPCVKCTCTEGDMWSSVNCTLCACVKGSIECRPKRCVPITSCPSVLVKNDARRTRSFSWTQSVEVRLEGLVLGLHQHLTVRRNGTRIALPYHGPGVHIDLDGYLLKLTTIAATQCKHGAVYDTCGPGCTKTCDNWNEIGPCHKPCVAGCHCPANLVLFQGRCIRPTSCPGR
;
A
#
# COMPACT_ATOMS: atom_id res chain seq x y z
N MET A 1 37.03 44.32 -22.22
CA MET A 1 36.63 43.56 -23.42
C MET A 1 35.70 42.45 -22.96
N ARG A 2 34.39 42.62 -23.14
CA ARG A 2 33.40 41.59 -22.82
C ARG A 2 33.22 40.79 -24.11
N THR A 3 33.70 39.55 -24.15
CA THR A 3 33.45 38.64 -25.27
C THR A 3 31.96 38.35 -25.29
N GLU A 4 31.22 38.95 -26.22
CA GLU A 4 29.86 38.53 -26.53
C GLU A 4 29.96 37.11 -27.13
N ALA A 5 29.31 36.13 -26.49
CA ALA A 5 29.19 34.81 -27.08
C ALA A 5 28.33 34.94 -28.34
N SER A 6 28.96 34.80 -29.51
CA SER A 6 28.30 34.77 -30.80
C SER A 6 27.70 33.39 -31.03
N CYS A 7 26.49 33.35 -31.58
CA CYS A 7 25.77 32.11 -31.88
C CYS A 7 25.23 32.16 -33.31
N GLU A 8 25.04 30.99 -33.92
CA GLU A 8 24.77 30.88 -35.36
C GLU A 8 23.29 30.61 -35.67
N ASN A 9 22.57 29.92 -34.78
CA ASN A 9 21.18 29.52 -35.00
C ASN A 9 20.23 30.33 -34.13
N GLU A 10 19.44 31.22 -34.76
CA GLU A 10 18.38 31.97 -34.08
C GLU A 10 17.39 31.04 -33.35
N GLY A 11 17.12 31.34 -32.08
CA GLY A 11 16.22 30.56 -31.22
C GLY A 11 16.84 29.31 -30.56
N GLU A 12 18.10 28.98 -30.84
CA GLU A 12 18.80 27.88 -30.18
C GLU A 12 19.04 28.18 -28.68
N VAL A 13 18.79 27.19 -27.83
CA VAL A 13 19.13 27.25 -26.39
C VAL A 13 20.61 26.97 -26.24
N LEU A 14 21.34 27.94 -25.72
CA LEU A 14 22.79 27.89 -25.60
C LEU A 14 23.20 27.31 -24.25
N HIS A 15 24.12 26.34 -24.25
CA HIS A 15 24.76 25.84 -23.04
C HIS A 15 26.09 26.56 -22.82
N ILE A 16 26.12 27.47 -21.84
CA ILE A 16 27.30 28.28 -21.53
C ILE A 16 27.85 27.83 -20.17
N PRO A 17 29.07 27.25 -20.13
CA PRO A 17 29.68 26.77 -18.89
C PRO A 17 29.73 27.86 -17.81
N ASN A 18 29.45 27.49 -16.56
CA ASN A 18 29.32 28.37 -15.39
C ASN A 18 28.14 29.37 -15.42
N ILE A 19 27.35 29.44 -16.49
CA ILE A 19 26.18 30.31 -16.60
C ILE A 19 24.90 29.48 -16.59
N THR A 20 24.75 28.56 -17.55
CA THR A 20 23.57 27.69 -17.63
C THR A 20 23.65 26.46 -16.72
N ASP A 21 24.71 26.36 -15.91
CA ASP A 21 24.78 25.40 -14.80
C ASP A 21 23.81 25.79 -13.67
N ASN A 22 23.42 27.07 -13.63
CA ASN A 22 22.30 27.51 -12.81
C ASN A 22 20.99 27.25 -13.58
N PRO A 23 20.11 26.35 -13.10
CA PRO A 23 18.87 26.01 -13.79
C PRO A 23 17.87 27.19 -13.89
N CYS A 24 18.14 28.31 -13.21
CA CYS A 24 17.38 29.55 -13.32
C CYS A 24 17.83 30.47 -14.45
N ILE A 25 18.89 30.16 -15.16
CA ILE A 25 19.41 30.98 -16.24
C ILE A 25 19.26 30.23 -17.55
N THR A 26 18.43 30.77 -18.45
CA THR A 26 18.25 30.25 -19.80
C THR A 26 18.81 31.24 -20.78
N CYS A 27 19.70 30.79 -21.66
CA CYS A 27 20.28 31.59 -22.72
C CYS A 27 19.74 31.12 -24.06
N VAL A 28 19.26 32.04 -24.88
CA VAL A 28 18.81 31.78 -26.25
C VAL A 28 19.58 32.64 -27.23
N CYS A 29 19.85 32.12 -28.42
CA CYS A 29 20.45 32.91 -29.48
C CYS A 29 19.41 33.89 -30.05
N LEU A 30 19.67 35.18 -29.93
CA LEU A 30 18.87 36.25 -30.53
C LEU A 30 19.80 37.25 -31.21
N GLU A 31 19.51 37.53 -32.48
CA GLU A 31 20.27 38.45 -33.33
C GLU A 31 21.78 38.12 -33.37
N GLY A 32 22.11 36.83 -33.45
CA GLY A 32 23.47 36.30 -33.48
C GLY A 32 24.24 36.41 -32.15
N LYS A 33 23.56 36.74 -31.04
CA LYS A 33 24.15 36.89 -29.70
C LYS A 33 23.39 36.07 -28.65
N ALA A 34 24.12 35.64 -27.62
CA ALA A 34 23.52 34.99 -26.46
C ALA A 34 22.70 35.99 -25.62
N ASP A 35 21.37 35.84 -25.61
CA ASP A 35 20.46 36.55 -24.71
C ASP A 35 20.10 35.64 -23.51
N CYS A 36 20.63 35.96 -22.33
CA CYS A 36 20.44 35.18 -21.12
C CYS A 36 19.43 35.83 -20.18
N LYS A 37 18.39 35.09 -19.79
CA LYS A 37 17.37 35.53 -18.85
C LYS A 37 17.44 34.71 -17.58
N GLN A 38 17.42 35.40 -16.43
CA GLN A 38 17.35 34.78 -15.12
C GLN A 38 15.91 34.83 -14.61
N GLU A 39 15.35 33.66 -14.33
CA GLU A 39 14.06 33.54 -13.65
C GLU A 39 14.22 33.84 -12.15
N LYS A 40 13.28 34.60 -11.59
CA LYS A 40 13.19 34.85 -10.15
C LYS A 40 12.13 33.94 -9.55
N CYS A 41 12.50 33.17 -8.53
CA CYS A 41 11.56 32.25 -7.91
C CYS A 41 10.53 32.98 -7.04
N PRO A 42 9.25 32.63 -7.18
CA PRO A 42 8.22 33.10 -6.28
C PRO A 42 8.47 32.55 -4.87
N ALA A 43 8.12 33.33 -3.85
CA ALA A 43 8.15 32.86 -2.46
C ALA A 43 7.14 31.72 -2.29
N VAL A 44 7.60 30.60 -1.76
CA VAL A 44 6.73 29.46 -1.45
C VAL A 44 5.95 29.79 -0.17
N SER A 45 4.64 29.50 -0.18
CA SER A 45 3.77 29.75 0.97
C SER A 45 4.22 28.97 2.20
N GLU A 46 4.18 29.59 3.38
CA GLU A 46 4.50 28.91 4.65
C GLU A 46 3.51 27.78 4.99
N ASP A 47 2.31 27.80 4.41
CA ASP A 47 1.28 26.76 4.59
C ASP A 47 1.45 25.57 3.64
N CYS A 48 2.59 25.49 2.94
CA CYS A 48 2.83 24.45 1.96
C CYS A 48 2.97 23.06 2.60
N ALA A 49 2.21 22.09 2.09
CA ALA A 49 2.26 20.70 2.56
C ALA A 49 3.56 19.98 2.21
N LEU A 50 4.08 20.19 0.99
CA LEU A 50 5.37 19.67 0.59
C LEU A 50 6.04 20.59 -0.44
N VAL A 51 7.22 21.08 -0.12
CA VAL A 51 8.04 21.82 -1.07
C VAL A 51 8.87 20.84 -1.91
N VAL A 52 8.72 20.89 -3.23
CA VAL A 52 9.41 19.98 -4.16
C VAL A 52 10.24 20.79 -5.14
N LYS A 53 11.54 20.47 -5.21
CA LYS A 53 12.45 20.93 -6.26
C LYS A 53 12.78 19.78 -7.20
N GLN A 54 12.35 19.86 -8.45
CA GLN A 54 12.68 18.84 -9.45
C GLN A 54 14.14 19.01 -9.90
N THR A 55 14.82 17.90 -10.18
CA THR A 55 16.19 17.92 -10.73
C THR A 55 16.19 18.70 -12.05
N GLY A 56 17.03 19.73 -12.15
CA GLY A 56 17.10 20.61 -13.32
C GLY A 56 16.07 21.75 -13.36
N ALA A 57 15.16 21.85 -12.39
CA ALA A 57 14.23 22.98 -12.30
C ALA A 57 14.86 24.17 -11.54
N CYS A 58 14.58 25.38 -12.02
CA CYS A 58 14.96 26.62 -11.34
C CYS A 58 14.34 26.73 -9.95
N CYS A 59 13.01 26.64 -9.90
CA CYS A 59 12.23 26.98 -8.72
C CYS A 59 11.58 25.79 -8.03
N GLU A 60 11.50 25.90 -6.71
CA GLU A 60 10.75 24.97 -5.87
C GLU A 60 9.26 25.26 -6.03
N ARG A 61 8.45 24.20 -6.02
CA ARG A 61 7.00 24.31 -6.12
C ARG A 61 6.34 23.68 -4.91
N CYS A 62 5.22 24.26 -4.51
CA CYS A 62 4.41 23.66 -3.46
C CYS A 62 3.53 22.54 -4.02
N LYS A 63 3.64 21.34 -3.45
CA LYS A 63 2.69 20.25 -3.60
C LYS A 63 1.75 20.28 -2.37
N GLY A 64 0.46 20.47 -2.62
CA GLY A 64 -0.59 20.45 -1.59
C GLY A 64 -1.63 19.37 -1.88
N CYS A 65 -2.50 19.09 -0.91
CA CYS A 65 -3.60 18.14 -1.12
C CYS A 65 -4.79 18.85 -1.77
N ILE A 66 -5.30 18.33 -2.89
CA ILE A 66 -6.50 18.87 -3.55
C ILE A 66 -7.61 17.83 -3.45
N PHE A 67 -8.76 18.24 -2.92
CA PHE A 67 -9.96 17.39 -2.83
C PHE A 67 -11.20 18.21 -3.21
N GLU A 68 -12.00 17.69 -4.15
CA GLU A 68 -13.18 18.37 -4.71
C GLU A 68 -12.92 19.81 -5.19
N GLY A 69 -11.72 20.06 -5.74
CA GLY A 69 -11.31 21.37 -6.24
C GLY A 69 -10.83 22.36 -5.16
N ARG A 70 -10.85 21.96 -3.88
CA ARG A 70 -10.32 22.75 -2.77
C ARG A 70 -8.91 22.29 -2.40
N LEU A 71 -8.02 23.25 -2.15
CA LEU A 71 -6.67 23.02 -1.65
C LEU A 71 -6.67 22.94 -0.11
N TYR A 72 -5.95 21.98 0.44
CA TYR A 72 -5.77 21.74 1.87
C TYR A 72 -4.32 21.91 2.27
N LYS A 73 -4.10 22.57 3.42
CA LYS A 73 -2.80 22.85 4.02
C LYS A 73 -2.25 21.64 4.76
N GLU A 74 -0.95 21.67 5.07
CA GLU A 74 -0.33 20.63 5.91
C GLU A 74 -1.08 20.44 7.23
N LYS A 75 -1.37 19.19 7.59
CA LYS A 75 -2.12 18.75 8.77
C LYS A 75 -3.57 19.26 8.84
N GLU A 76 -4.09 19.86 7.79
CA GLU A 76 -5.49 20.29 7.76
C GLU A 76 -6.41 19.07 7.77
N GLU A 77 -7.31 19.01 8.76
CA GLU A 77 -8.34 17.98 8.88
C GLU A 77 -9.66 18.42 8.24
N PHE A 78 -10.26 17.54 7.45
CA PHE A 78 -11.59 17.78 6.90
C PHE A 78 -12.39 16.49 6.71
N SER A 79 -13.71 16.65 6.53
CA SER A 79 -14.62 15.56 6.20
C SER A 79 -15.29 15.81 4.86
N PRO A 80 -15.21 14.88 3.89
CA PRO A 80 -15.91 15.00 2.61
C PRO A 80 -17.43 15.13 2.78
N GLU A 81 -18.07 15.86 1.86
CA GLU A 81 -19.52 16.03 1.87
C GLU A 81 -20.22 14.66 1.69
N GLY A 82 -21.23 14.38 2.52
CA GLY A 82 -21.90 13.07 2.57
C GLY A 82 -21.12 11.95 3.27
N GLN A 83 -19.88 12.20 3.75
CA GLN A 83 -19.05 11.23 4.47
C GLN A 83 -18.54 11.79 5.81
N PRO A 84 -19.42 12.14 6.76
CA PRO A 84 -19.04 12.79 8.02
C PRO A 84 -18.19 11.93 8.97
N CYS A 85 -18.14 10.61 8.73
CA CYS A 85 -17.32 9.68 9.50
C CYS A 85 -15.88 9.55 8.95
N VAL A 86 -15.62 10.10 7.77
CA VAL A 86 -14.29 10.12 7.15
C VAL A 86 -13.58 11.37 7.65
N LYS A 87 -12.40 11.18 8.24
CA LYS A 87 -11.48 12.28 8.49
C LYS A 87 -10.31 12.14 7.54
N CYS A 88 -10.10 13.15 6.72
CA CYS A 88 -8.93 13.27 5.87
C CYS A 88 -7.97 14.26 6.52
N THR A 89 -6.68 13.93 6.51
CA THR A 89 -5.60 14.82 6.93
C THR A 89 -4.62 14.94 5.77
N CYS A 90 -4.25 16.17 5.41
CA CYS A 90 -3.19 16.39 4.43
C CYS A 90 -1.82 16.24 5.13
N THR A 91 -0.95 15.38 4.63
CA THR A 91 0.42 15.27 5.15
C THR A 91 1.40 15.02 4.01
N GLU A 92 2.47 15.79 3.94
CA GLU A 92 3.50 15.68 2.89
C GLU A 92 2.92 15.83 1.47
N GLY A 93 1.85 16.61 1.32
CA GLY A 93 1.17 16.83 0.04
C GLY A 93 0.37 15.62 -0.46
N ASP A 94 0.12 14.62 0.38
CA ASP A 94 -0.75 13.48 0.12
C ASP A 94 -1.86 13.38 1.19
N MET A 95 -3.05 12.97 0.76
CA MET A 95 -4.24 12.91 1.64
C MET A 95 -4.34 11.54 2.33
N TRP A 96 -4.40 11.56 3.65
CA TRP A 96 -4.57 10.37 4.48
C TRP A 96 -5.98 10.32 5.05
N SER A 97 -6.72 9.26 4.76
CA SER A 97 -8.04 9.05 5.36
C SER A 97 -7.96 8.12 6.57
N SER A 98 -8.66 8.47 7.64
CA SER A 98 -8.82 7.62 8.83
C SER A 98 -9.68 6.37 8.60
N VAL A 99 -10.35 6.27 7.44
CA VAL A 99 -11.32 5.21 7.19
C VAL A 99 -10.69 3.93 6.70
N ASN A 100 -10.71 2.95 7.59
CA ASN A 100 -10.83 1.54 7.23
C ASN A 100 -12.18 0.93 7.65
N CYS A 101 -13.21 1.70 8.02
CA CYS A 101 -14.42 1.11 8.62
C CYS A 101 -15.78 1.72 8.21
N THR A 102 -16.02 2.04 6.93
CA THR A 102 -17.39 2.34 6.45
C THR A 102 -17.63 1.76 5.06
N LEU A 103 -18.73 1.03 4.88
CA LEU A 103 -19.21 0.53 3.59
C LEU A 103 -20.46 1.33 3.21
N CYS A 104 -20.47 1.97 2.04
CA CYS A 104 -21.61 2.74 1.54
C CYS A 104 -22.22 2.10 0.30
N ALA A 105 -23.54 2.11 0.18
CA ALA A 105 -24.27 1.61 -0.98
C ALA A 105 -25.40 2.57 -1.37
N CYS A 106 -25.74 2.62 -2.66
CA CYS A 106 -26.87 3.40 -3.14
C CYS A 106 -28.15 2.57 -3.02
N VAL A 107 -29.09 3.00 -2.18
CA VAL A 107 -30.36 2.31 -1.95
C VAL A 107 -31.48 3.30 -2.24
N LYS A 108 -32.25 3.04 -3.30
CA LYS A 108 -33.38 3.90 -3.72
C LYS A 108 -33.00 5.37 -3.94
N GLY A 109 -31.83 5.62 -4.51
CA GLY A 109 -31.38 6.96 -4.89
C GLY A 109 -30.77 7.79 -3.75
N SER A 110 -30.62 7.23 -2.54
CA SER A 110 -29.84 7.82 -1.47
C SER A 110 -28.61 6.95 -1.13
N ILE A 111 -27.50 7.62 -0.81
CA ILE A 111 -26.28 6.95 -0.36
C ILE A 111 -26.49 6.57 1.11
N GLU A 112 -26.55 5.28 1.39
CA GLU A 112 -26.61 4.76 2.75
C GLU A 112 -25.24 4.22 3.15
N CYS A 113 -24.59 4.91 4.08
CA CYS A 113 -23.30 4.53 4.63
C CYS A 113 -23.49 3.81 5.97
N ARG A 114 -22.85 2.65 6.11
CA ARG A 114 -22.83 1.89 7.37
C ARG A 114 -21.41 1.63 7.81
N PRO A 115 -21.07 1.85 9.10
CA PRO A 115 -19.77 1.45 9.62
C PRO A 115 -19.54 -0.04 9.34
N LYS A 116 -18.35 -0.41 8.84
CA LYS A 116 -17.94 -1.82 8.82
C LYS A 116 -17.95 -2.27 10.28
N ARG A 117 -18.91 -3.11 10.64
CA ARG A 117 -18.86 -3.86 11.89
C ARG A 117 -17.77 -4.90 11.71
N CYS A 118 -16.56 -4.58 12.18
CA CYS A 118 -15.60 -5.63 12.50
C CYS A 118 -16.31 -6.54 13.50
N VAL A 119 -16.41 -7.84 13.18
CA VAL A 119 -16.78 -8.80 14.21
C VAL A 119 -15.73 -8.60 15.31
N PRO A 120 -16.12 -8.23 16.54
CA PRO A 120 -15.13 -8.20 17.62
C PRO A 120 -14.44 -9.54 17.61
N ILE A 121 -13.10 -9.57 17.66
CA ILE A 121 -12.35 -10.81 17.86
C ILE A 121 -12.75 -11.28 19.27
N THR A 122 -13.84 -12.03 19.36
CA THR A 122 -14.37 -12.61 20.60
C THR A 122 -13.48 -13.75 21.07
N SER A 123 -12.69 -14.33 20.15
CA SER A 123 -11.69 -15.35 20.43
C SER A 123 -10.57 -15.30 19.39
N CYS A 124 -9.32 -15.26 19.82
CA CYS A 124 -8.18 -15.45 18.94
C CYS A 124 -8.06 -16.92 18.51
N PRO A 125 -7.54 -17.21 17.30
CA PRO A 125 -7.01 -18.52 16.97
C PRO A 125 -6.12 -19.03 18.09
N SER A 126 -6.37 -20.24 18.58
CA SER A 126 -5.60 -20.83 19.67
C SER A 126 -5.19 -22.25 19.33
N VAL A 127 -3.98 -22.62 19.76
CA VAL A 127 -3.47 -23.98 19.68
C VAL A 127 -3.36 -24.51 21.10
N LEU A 128 -4.20 -25.48 21.43
CA LEU A 128 -4.19 -26.15 22.72
C LEU A 128 -3.37 -27.43 22.62
N VAL A 129 -2.34 -27.55 23.44
CA VAL A 129 -1.51 -28.76 23.52
C VAL A 129 -1.84 -29.49 24.81
N LYS A 130 -2.33 -30.72 24.69
CA LYS A 130 -2.53 -31.61 25.82
C LYS A 130 -1.38 -32.60 25.87
N ASN A 131 -0.63 -32.57 26.97
CA ASN A 131 0.42 -33.54 27.22
C ASN A 131 0.02 -34.52 28.34
N ASP A 132 0.54 -35.73 28.28
CA ASP A 132 0.39 -36.80 29.25
C ASP A 132 1.76 -37.15 29.83
N ALA A 133 1.86 -37.11 31.16
CA ALA A 133 3.08 -37.43 31.90
C ALA A 133 3.41 -38.93 31.91
N ARG A 134 2.44 -39.79 31.52
CA ARG A 134 2.54 -41.26 31.47
C ARG A 134 3.25 -41.84 32.70
N ARG A 135 2.81 -41.40 33.89
CA ARG A 135 3.32 -41.83 35.21
C ARG A 135 4.79 -41.46 35.51
N THR A 136 5.38 -40.53 34.77
CA THR A 136 6.71 -39.97 35.08
C THR A 136 6.57 -38.54 35.60
N ARG A 137 7.54 -38.07 36.40
CA ARG A 137 7.59 -36.66 36.87
C ARG A 137 8.48 -35.77 36.01
N SER A 138 9.27 -36.36 35.12
CA SER A 138 10.33 -35.68 34.37
C SER A 138 10.05 -35.59 32.87
N PHE A 139 9.06 -36.32 32.36
CA PHE A 139 8.76 -36.36 30.93
C PHE A 139 7.27 -36.16 30.69
N SER A 140 6.97 -35.54 29.55
CA SER A 140 5.61 -35.30 29.11
C SER A 140 5.53 -35.55 27.61
N TRP A 141 4.54 -36.33 27.18
CA TRP A 141 4.33 -36.68 25.79
C TRP A 141 3.05 -36.03 25.28
N THR A 142 3.07 -35.52 24.05
CA THR A 142 1.86 -34.95 23.45
C THR A 142 0.80 -36.03 23.25
N GLN A 143 -0.34 -35.83 23.88
CA GLN A 143 -1.53 -36.67 23.77
C GLN A 143 -2.41 -36.18 22.63
N SER A 144 -2.57 -34.85 22.50
CA SER A 144 -3.30 -34.24 21.40
C SER A 144 -2.94 -32.77 21.22
N VAL A 145 -3.05 -32.28 19.99
CA VAL A 145 -3.00 -30.86 19.63
C VAL A 145 -4.36 -30.48 19.07
N GLU A 146 -4.97 -29.42 19.59
CA GLU A 146 -6.25 -28.91 19.12
C GLU A 146 -6.06 -27.49 18.58
N VAL A 147 -6.34 -27.30 17.29
CA VAL A 147 -6.31 -25.98 16.64
C VAL A 147 -7.73 -25.44 16.58
N ARG A 148 -7.97 -24.31 17.25
CA ARG A 148 -9.24 -23.60 17.26
C ARG A 148 -9.14 -22.35 16.40
N LEU A 149 -9.95 -22.28 15.35
CA LEU A 149 -10.13 -21.15 14.44
C LEU A 149 -11.60 -20.70 14.49
N GLU A 150 -11.95 -19.59 13.83
CA GLU A 150 -13.31 -19.05 13.79
C GLU A 150 -14.35 -20.12 13.38
N GLY A 151 -15.04 -20.71 14.36
CA GLY A 151 -16.05 -21.76 14.16
C GLY A 151 -15.52 -23.15 13.79
N LEU A 152 -14.20 -23.38 13.81
CA LEU A 152 -13.57 -24.63 13.40
C LEU A 152 -12.62 -25.15 14.49
N VAL A 153 -12.81 -26.41 14.89
CA VAL A 153 -11.95 -27.12 15.83
C VAL A 153 -11.33 -28.33 15.15
N LEU A 154 -10.00 -28.38 15.08
CA LEU A 154 -9.24 -29.48 14.51
C LEU A 154 -8.43 -30.16 15.60
N GLY A 155 -8.80 -31.39 15.96
CA GLY A 155 -8.09 -32.22 16.93
C GLY A 155 -7.15 -33.20 16.23
N LEU A 156 -5.85 -33.10 16.50
CA LEU A 156 -4.81 -34.03 16.09
C LEU A 156 -4.46 -34.91 17.30
N HIS A 157 -4.72 -36.21 17.19
CA HIS A 157 -4.51 -37.17 18.26
C HIS A 157 -3.45 -38.21 17.88
N GLN A 158 -3.09 -39.03 18.86
CA GLN A 158 -2.22 -40.19 18.67
C GLN A 158 -2.77 -41.13 17.56
N HIS A 159 -1.87 -41.91 16.96
CA HIS A 159 -2.17 -42.84 15.86
C HIS A 159 -2.78 -42.14 14.63
N LEU A 160 -2.30 -40.94 14.31
CA LEU A 160 -2.73 -40.14 13.15
C LEU A 160 -4.24 -39.92 13.10
N THR A 161 -4.90 -39.89 14.26
CA THR A 161 -6.34 -39.67 14.31
C THR A 161 -6.62 -38.18 14.28
N VAL A 162 -7.31 -37.73 13.22
CA VAL A 162 -7.73 -36.34 13.10
C VAL A 162 -9.25 -36.22 13.22
N ARG A 163 -9.69 -35.20 13.96
CA ARG A 163 -11.10 -34.87 14.18
C ARG A 163 -11.38 -33.44 13.75
N ARG A 164 -12.44 -33.22 12.97
CA ARG A 164 -12.99 -31.91 12.63
C ARG A 164 -14.29 -31.72 13.41
N ASN A 165 -14.36 -30.70 14.26
CA ASN A 165 -15.50 -30.41 15.13
C ASN A 165 -15.96 -31.66 15.93
N GLY A 166 -15.00 -32.47 16.39
CA GLY A 166 -15.26 -33.71 17.15
C GLY A 166 -15.47 -34.96 16.29
N THR A 167 -15.82 -34.83 15.01
CA THR A 167 -16.03 -35.97 14.10
C THR A 167 -14.71 -36.40 13.47
N ARG A 168 -14.40 -37.70 13.51
CA ARG A 168 -13.20 -38.25 12.86
C ARG A 168 -13.29 -38.09 11.34
N ILE A 169 -12.22 -37.60 10.74
CA ILE A 169 -12.10 -37.47 9.29
C ILE A 169 -11.09 -38.50 8.76
N ALA A 170 -11.31 -38.96 7.53
CA ALA A 170 -10.34 -39.77 6.80
C ALA A 170 -9.20 -38.87 6.31
N LEU A 171 -7.98 -39.44 6.24
CA LEU A 171 -6.79 -38.76 5.76
C LEU A 171 -6.27 -39.41 4.46
N PRO A 172 -5.65 -38.64 3.54
CA PRO A 172 -5.54 -37.17 3.55
C PRO A 172 -6.92 -36.51 3.39
N TYR A 173 -7.04 -35.27 3.85
CA TYR A 173 -8.32 -34.55 3.84
C TYR A 173 -8.20 -33.23 3.09
N HIS A 174 -9.06 -33.02 2.11
CA HIS A 174 -9.19 -31.75 1.40
C HIS A 174 -10.65 -31.32 1.49
N GLY A 175 -10.92 -30.26 2.24
CA GLY A 175 -12.28 -29.75 2.40
C GLY A 175 -12.30 -28.24 2.58
N PRO A 176 -13.50 -27.65 2.73
CA PRO A 176 -13.64 -26.21 2.88
C PRO A 176 -12.85 -25.71 4.08
N GLY A 177 -11.91 -24.79 3.84
CA GLY A 177 -11.12 -24.12 4.89
C GLY A 177 -9.86 -24.84 5.35
N VAL A 178 -9.66 -26.11 4.98
CA VAL A 178 -8.62 -26.97 5.57
C VAL A 178 -8.12 -28.04 4.59
N HIS A 179 -6.81 -28.13 4.45
CA HIS A 179 -6.11 -29.25 3.81
C HIS A 179 -5.20 -29.95 4.81
N ILE A 180 -5.21 -31.28 4.80
CA ILE A 180 -4.41 -32.12 5.70
C ILE A 180 -3.73 -33.18 4.87
N ASP A 181 -2.43 -33.00 4.68
CA ASP A 181 -1.58 -33.93 3.96
C ASP A 181 -0.86 -34.86 4.95
N LEU A 182 -0.56 -36.07 4.47
CA LEU A 182 0.20 -37.08 5.20
C LEU A 182 1.54 -37.30 4.51
N ASP A 183 2.62 -37.30 5.30
CA ASP A 183 3.94 -37.75 4.87
C ASP A 183 4.53 -38.67 5.96
N GLY A 184 4.35 -39.98 5.80
CA GLY A 184 4.67 -40.97 6.83
C GLY A 184 3.86 -40.73 8.12
N TYR A 185 4.54 -40.33 9.20
CA TYR A 185 3.94 -39.99 10.49
C TYR A 185 3.73 -38.48 10.69
N LEU A 186 4.04 -37.66 9.68
CA LEU A 186 3.85 -36.21 9.73
C LEU A 186 2.45 -35.85 9.21
N LEU A 187 1.71 -35.09 10.02
CA LEU A 187 0.46 -34.45 9.62
C LEU A 187 0.74 -32.99 9.29
N LYS A 188 0.57 -32.60 8.02
CA LYS A 188 0.70 -31.20 7.58
C LYS A 188 -0.68 -30.58 7.48
N LEU A 189 -1.00 -29.73 8.45
CA LEU A 189 -2.25 -28.98 8.48
C LEU A 189 -2.07 -27.62 7.78
N THR A 190 -2.87 -27.34 6.75
CA THR A 190 -2.91 -26.06 6.05
C THR A 190 -4.31 -25.47 6.16
N THR A 191 -4.43 -24.26 6.69
CA THR A 191 -5.72 -23.57 6.84
C THR A 191 -5.72 -22.28 6.01
N ILE A 192 -6.87 -21.94 5.43
CA ILE A 192 -7.01 -20.76 4.55
C ILE A 192 -7.04 -19.45 5.37
N ALA A 193 -7.08 -19.53 6.71
CA ALA A 193 -7.00 -18.39 7.62
C ALA A 193 -5.61 -17.74 7.70
N ALA A 194 -4.59 -18.30 7.02
CA ALA A 194 -3.22 -17.83 7.05
C ALA A 194 -2.56 -17.79 5.65
N THR A 195 -3.19 -17.17 4.65
CA THR A 195 -2.42 -16.68 3.50
C THR A 195 -1.55 -15.51 3.95
N GLN A 196 -0.38 -15.83 4.52
CA GLN A 196 0.63 -14.85 4.87
C GLN A 196 1.19 -14.29 3.57
N CYS A 197 0.70 -13.12 3.16
CA CYS A 197 1.19 -12.43 1.98
C CYS A 197 2.67 -12.11 2.14
N LYS A 198 3.47 -12.46 1.14
CA LYS A 198 4.94 -12.31 1.18
C LYS A 198 5.35 -10.89 0.82
N HIS A 199 6.53 -10.47 1.28
CA HIS A 199 7.20 -9.24 0.86
C HIS A 199 6.40 -7.95 1.04
N GLY A 200 5.69 -7.83 2.17
CA GLY A 200 4.98 -6.60 2.56
C GLY A 200 3.60 -6.42 1.92
N ALA A 201 3.11 -7.41 1.17
CA ALA A 201 1.73 -7.43 0.70
C ALA A 201 0.76 -7.82 1.83
N VAL A 202 -0.51 -7.45 1.69
CA VAL A 202 -1.60 -7.72 2.63
C VAL A 202 -2.74 -8.40 1.88
N TYR A 203 -3.37 -9.40 2.50
CA TYR A 203 -4.49 -10.10 1.88
C TYR A 203 -5.74 -9.23 1.98
N ASP A 204 -6.36 -8.97 0.84
CA ASP A 204 -7.64 -8.26 0.74
C ASP A 204 -8.67 -9.18 0.08
N THR A 205 -9.86 -9.26 0.66
CA THR A 205 -10.99 -9.99 0.08
C THR A 205 -11.62 -9.25 -1.12
N CYS A 206 -11.32 -7.96 -1.29
CA CYS A 206 -11.78 -7.11 -2.40
C CYS A 206 -10.77 -5.98 -2.63
N GLY A 207 -9.55 -6.35 -3.04
CA GLY A 207 -8.50 -5.40 -3.38
C GLY A 207 -8.66 -4.80 -4.79
N PRO A 208 -7.94 -3.71 -5.11
CA PRO A 208 -8.04 -3.05 -6.41
C PRO A 208 -7.70 -4.00 -7.56
N GLY A 209 -8.58 -4.10 -8.56
CA GLY A 209 -8.36 -4.94 -9.75
C GLY A 209 -7.23 -4.43 -10.67
N CYS A 210 -6.71 -3.23 -10.39
CA CYS A 210 -5.57 -2.63 -11.08
C CYS A 210 -4.38 -2.56 -10.12
N THR A 211 -3.28 -3.21 -10.48
CA THR A 211 -2.06 -3.23 -9.66
C THR A 211 -1.24 -1.95 -9.87
N LYS A 212 -0.84 -1.32 -8.76
CA LYS A 212 0.14 -0.23 -8.77
C LYS A 212 1.56 -0.81 -8.77
N THR A 213 2.39 -0.34 -9.69
CA THR A 213 3.77 -0.79 -9.91
C THR A 213 4.70 0.41 -10.06
N CYS A 214 6.02 0.21 -10.00
CA CYS A 214 6.98 1.29 -10.22
C CYS A 214 6.84 1.99 -11.57
N ASP A 215 6.31 1.30 -12.59
CA ASP A 215 6.21 1.84 -13.94
C ASP A 215 4.96 2.71 -14.13
N ASN A 216 3.91 2.52 -13.32
CA ASN A 216 2.60 3.12 -13.55
C ASN A 216 2.04 3.90 -12.35
N TRP A 217 2.73 3.98 -11.21
CA TRP A 217 2.15 4.55 -9.98
C TRP A 217 1.75 6.03 -10.08
N ASN A 218 2.33 6.78 -11.03
CA ASN A 218 2.08 8.20 -11.27
C ASN A 218 0.94 8.49 -12.28
N GLU A 219 0.47 7.49 -13.02
CA GLU A 219 -0.46 7.70 -14.15
C GLU A 219 -1.84 7.07 -13.93
N ILE A 220 -2.14 6.60 -12.71
CA ILE A 220 -3.36 5.82 -12.49
C ILE A 220 -4.59 6.72 -12.45
N GLY A 221 -5.30 6.77 -13.57
CA GLY A 221 -6.69 7.20 -13.64
C GLY A 221 -7.65 6.22 -12.91
N PRO A 222 -8.97 6.48 -12.92
CA PRO A 222 -9.94 5.63 -12.23
C PRO A 222 -9.88 4.17 -12.72
N CYS A 223 -9.63 3.24 -11.80
CA CYS A 223 -9.61 1.81 -12.10
C CYS A 223 -11.04 1.30 -12.30
N HIS A 224 -11.39 0.94 -13.54
CA HIS A 224 -12.71 0.40 -13.87
C HIS A 224 -12.80 -1.13 -13.76
N LYS A 225 -11.74 -1.81 -13.30
CA LYS A 225 -11.76 -3.26 -13.10
C LYS A 225 -12.46 -3.62 -11.78
N PRO A 226 -13.24 -4.71 -11.76
CA PRO A 226 -13.83 -5.21 -10.52
C PRO A 226 -12.74 -5.56 -9.50
N CYS A 227 -13.05 -5.44 -8.21
CA CYS A 227 -12.12 -5.82 -7.16
C CYS A 227 -11.85 -7.33 -7.18
N VAL A 228 -10.65 -7.72 -6.78
CA VAL A 228 -10.22 -9.13 -6.75
C VAL A 228 -9.67 -9.50 -5.38
N ALA A 229 -10.07 -10.66 -4.89
CA ALA A 229 -9.51 -11.23 -3.66
C ALA A 229 -8.06 -11.68 -3.92
N GLY A 230 -7.13 -11.33 -3.04
CA GLY A 230 -5.72 -11.70 -3.18
C GLY A 230 -4.76 -10.91 -2.30
N CYS A 231 -3.46 -11.15 -2.48
CA CYS A 231 -2.41 -10.35 -1.84
C CYS A 231 -2.12 -9.09 -2.65
N HIS A 232 -2.27 -7.93 -2.02
CA HIS A 232 -2.10 -6.61 -2.65
C HIS A 232 -1.11 -5.77 -1.85
N CYS A 233 -0.44 -4.84 -2.53
CA CYS A 233 0.39 -3.88 -1.80
C CYS A 233 -0.49 -2.88 -1.02
N PRO A 234 -0.11 -2.52 0.21
CA PRO A 234 -0.70 -1.42 0.94
C PRO A 234 -0.74 -0.14 0.10
N ALA A 235 -1.69 0.75 0.39
CA ALA A 235 -1.97 1.93 -0.42
C ALA A 235 -0.76 2.86 -0.69
N ASN A 236 0.23 2.88 0.20
CA ASN A 236 1.45 3.68 0.12
C ASN A 236 2.66 2.96 -0.52
N LEU A 237 2.47 1.73 -0.99
CA LEU A 237 3.51 0.92 -1.60
C LEU A 237 3.12 0.52 -3.02
N VAL A 238 4.14 0.30 -3.85
CA VAL A 238 4.00 -0.15 -5.23
C VAL A 238 4.65 -1.51 -5.38
N LEU A 239 4.08 -2.33 -6.24
CA LEU A 239 4.63 -3.64 -6.54
C LEU A 239 5.84 -3.50 -7.47
N PHE A 240 6.98 -3.98 -7.02
CA PHE A 240 8.21 -4.05 -7.82
C PHE A 240 8.90 -5.39 -7.58
N GLN A 241 9.11 -6.16 -8.65
CA GLN A 241 9.75 -7.49 -8.59
C GLN A 241 9.15 -8.41 -7.50
N GLY A 242 7.83 -8.40 -7.32
CA GLY A 242 7.14 -9.22 -6.33
C GLY A 242 7.27 -8.74 -4.88
N ARG A 243 7.73 -7.50 -4.65
CA ARG A 243 7.82 -6.86 -3.34
C ARG A 243 7.05 -5.55 -3.32
N CYS A 244 6.48 -5.21 -2.17
CA CYS A 244 5.89 -3.91 -1.95
C CYS A 244 6.96 -2.95 -1.45
N ILE A 245 7.34 -1.99 -2.29
CA ILE A 245 8.35 -0.98 -1.98
C ILE A 245 7.75 0.42 -2.05
N ARG A 246 8.43 1.39 -1.44
CA ARG A 246 8.01 2.79 -1.56
C ARG A 246 8.25 3.26 -2.99
N PRO A 247 7.40 4.13 -3.56
CA PRO A 247 7.61 4.70 -4.88
C PRO A 247 8.98 5.40 -5.03
N THR A 248 9.48 6.01 -3.96
CA THR A 248 10.81 6.64 -3.90
C THR A 248 11.98 5.66 -4.04
N SER A 249 11.73 4.36 -3.88
CA SER A 249 12.72 3.29 -3.98
C SER A 249 12.70 2.56 -5.33
N CYS A 250 11.89 3.02 -6.30
CA CYS A 250 11.86 2.44 -7.64
C CYS A 250 13.18 2.70 -8.39
N PRO A 251 13.81 1.67 -8.98
CA PRO A 251 15.06 1.83 -9.71
C PRO A 251 14.81 2.45 -11.10
N GLY A 252 15.71 3.34 -11.51
CA GLY A 252 15.58 4.11 -12.76
C GLY A 252 15.03 5.51 -12.54
N ARG A 253 15.80 6.33 -11.82
CA ARG A 253 15.69 7.80 -11.90
C ARG A 253 16.96 8.34 -12.52
#